data_AF-A0A957H4S3-F1
#
_entry.id   AF-A0A957H4S3-F1
#
_cell.length_a   1.000
_cell.length_b   1.000
_cell.length_c   1.000
_cell.angle_alpha   90.00
_cell.angle_beta   90.00
_cell.angle_gamma   90.00
#
_symmetry.space_group_name_H-M   'P 1'
#
loop_
_entity.id
_entity.type
_entity.pdbx_description
1 polymer ?
#
loop_
_entity_poly.entity_id
_entity_poly.type
_entity_poly.pdbx_seq_one_letter_code
_entity_poly.pdbx_strand_id
1 'polypeptide(L)'
;LPQRREELYRLCVVLLLDLWRRSKVISGRETETLADLLGMDTERLQKALAEVAFVAHRDQPEQQKTADIPGMLLAGILHKHKSKASRVDMDEIIEYVRDRAGLLEDHGRNADDSDDVYRFPHRTFQEYLAAMHMLEAADFPDQMVKLARQDPDRWREAVLLAMSAARPAMQWAAVEALYGHRPVPEPATICSDEEWWGAFLAGQVLVEAEMLVDVPDYRQTTLQQVRAWHEQLLILGKLTPRDRALAGQVLASLGDPRQGVGVVQRNGTWVPDIAWGEEVPAGAYEVGGDRQAYKGLDRQNIAIERPYRLSRYPITNVQFDSFLEAGDRNNAEWWAGIPEREQSFRDPAFPFANHPRETVSWYQAVVFCRWLTDKFRSALPPGAEITLPHEYEWEVAARWPDGRAYPWGETFSENCANTQEGGIGQTTAVGSYPAGRHAELNLDDMGGNVWEWCQNPIEKSEEREFDIIDTSSRALRGGSWGANNISARAAYRANYAPDSRDVSVGFRVVLRRSPSHNER
;
A
#
# COMPACT_ATOMS: atom_id res chain seq x y z
N LEU A 1 14.63 -4.89 0.10
CA LEU A 1 15.45 -4.05 1.00
C LEU A 1 15.66 -4.82 2.32
N PRO A 2 16.76 -4.60 3.05
CA PRO A 2 17.01 -5.31 4.31
C PRO A 2 15.93 -4.99 5.35
N GLN A 3 15.55 -5.99 6.15
CA GLN A 3 14.51 -5.87 7.19
C GLN A 3 14.85 -4.82 8.27
N ARG A 4 16.15 -4.55 8.49
CA ARG A 4 16.64 -3.56 9.47
C ARG A 4 17.44 -2.45 8.78
N ARG A 5 16.71 -1.52 8.15
CA ARG A 5 17.31 -0.37 7.46
C ARG A 5 18.11 0.51 8.43
N GLU A 6 17.55 0.80 9.59
CA GLU A 6 18.21 1.53 10.69
C GLU A 6 19.59 0.94 11.02
N GLU A 7 19.66 -0.38 11.23
CA GLU A 7 20.90 -1.04 11.64
C GLU A 7 21.98 -0.94 10.56
N LEU A 8 21.58 -1.08 9.29
CA LEU A 8 22.48 -0.87 8.15
C LEU A 8 23.05 0.55 8.16
N TYR A 9 22.21 1.57 8.29
CA TYR A 9 22.68 2.96 8.30
C TYR A 9 23.52 3.28 9.52
N ARG A 10 23.17 2.74 10.70
CA ARG A 10 24.00 2.83 11.92
C ARG A 10 25.40 2.29 11.67
N LEU A 11 25.51 1.07 11.12
CA LEU A 11 26.79 0.42 10.83
C LEU A 11 27.60 1.21 9.79
N CYS A 12 26.94 1.69 8.74
CA CYS A 12 27.59 2.52 7.71
C CYS A 12 28.07 3.86 8.28
N VAL A 13 27.29 4.55 9.12
CA VAL A 13 27.72 5.79 9.79
C VAL A 13 28.92 5.52 10.70
N VAL A 14 28.88 4.46 11.52
CA VAL A 14 30.02 4.07 12.37
C VAL A 14 31.26 3.79 11.53
N LEU A 15 31.13 3.06 10.42
CA LEU A 15 32.23 2.77 9.51
C LEU A 15 32.79 4.04 8.84
N LEU A 16 31.93 4.93 8.34
CA LEU A 16 32.33 6.17 7.70
C LEU A 16 33.02 7.12 8.69
N LEU A 17 32.52 7.19 9.93
CA LEU A 17 33.20 7.91 11.02
C LEU A 17 34.54 7.26 11.36
N ASP A 18 34.64 5.93 11.36
CA ASP A 18 35.93 5.24 11.54
C ASP A 18 36.93 5.61 10.44
N LEU A 19 36.50 5.59 9.19
CA LEU A 19 37.32 6.00 8.05
C LEU A 19 37.75 7.47 8.16
N TRP A 20 36.87 8.34 8.66
CA TRP A 20 37.18 9.75 8.88
C TRP A 20 38.23 9.97 9.98
N ARG A 21 38.31 9.05 10.95
CA ARG A 21 39.29 9.03 12.05
C ARG A 21 40.64 8.41 11.68
N ARG A 22 40.78 7.74 10.55
CA ARG A 22 42.11 7.19 10.17
C ARG A 22 43.05 8.36 9.87
N SER A 23 44.22 8.39 10.52
CA SER A 23 45.24 9.39 10.21
C SER A 23 45.59 9.29 8.72
N LYS A 24 45.60 10.44 8.04
CA LYS A 24 46.03 10.54 6.65
C LYS A 24 47.32 11.35 6.60
N VAL A 25 48.26 10.87 5.78
CA VAL A 25 49.46 11.63 5.43
C VAL A 25 49.06 12.60 4.34
N ILE A 26 48.81 13.85 4.70
CA ILE A 26 48.57 14.93 3.74
C ILE A 26 49.87 15.72 3.65
N SER A 27 50.44 15.81 2.44
CA SER A 27 51.69 16.55 2.18
C SER A 27 52.89 16.14 3.09
N GLY A 28 52.96 14.87 3.49
CA GLY A 28 54.07 14.33 4.29
C GLY A 28 53.97 14.54 5.80
N ARG A 29 52.85 15.06 6.32
CA ARG A 29 52.58 15.17 7.77
C ARG A 29 51.39 14.30 8.17
N GLU A 30 51.50 13.60 9.29
CA GLU A 30 50.33 13.00 9.95
C GLU A 30 49.46 14.14 10.47
N THR A 31 48.19 14.15 10.08
CA THR A 31 47.20 15.11 10.57
C THR A 31 46.36 14.45 11.66
N GLU A 32 46.14 15.18 12.77
CA GLU A 32 45.23 14.79 13.86
C GLU A 32 43.83 14.48 13.32
N THR A 33 43.01 13.73 14.07
CA THR A 33 41.63 13.44 13.66
C THR A 33 40.72 14.64 13.96
N LEU A 34 39.54 14.71 13.32
CA LEU A 34 38.55 15.77 13.61
C LEU A 34 38.12 15.75 15.09
N ALA A 35 37.99 14.55 15.65
CA ALA A 35 37.63 14.34 17.03
C ALA A 35 38.73 14.88 17.97
N ASP A 36 40.01 14.64 17.64
CA ASP A 36 41.15 15.18 18.39
C ASP A 36 41.23 16.71 18.26
N LEU A 37 41.09 17.24 17.04
CA LEU A 37 41.10 18.68 16.74
C LEU A 37 40.02 19.42 17.54
N LEU A 38 38.81 18.87 17.54
CA LEU A 38 37.67 19.42 18.30
C LEU A 38 37.73 19.07 19.80
N GLY A 39 38.65 18.19 20.21
CA GLY A 39 38.78 17.68 21.58
C GLY A 39 37.52 16.94 22.08
N MET A 40 36.82 16.22 21.20
CA MET A 40 35.57 15.52 21.51
C MET A 40 35.68 14.01 21.25
N ASP A 41 34.89 13.21 21.95
CA ASP A 41 34.78 11.79 21.65
C ASP A 41 33.88 11.54 20.43
N THR A 42 33.80 10.26 20.03
CA THR A 42 33.01 9.86 18.85
C THR A 42 31.51 10.07 19.05
N GLU A 43 31.01 9.90 20.28
CA GLU A 43 29.59 10.11 20.58
C GLU A 43 29.22 11.58 20.39
N ARG A 44 30.04 12.49 20.90
CA ARG A 44 29.82 13.93 20.77
C ARG A 44 29.99 14.42 19.33
N LEU A 45 30.91 13.85 18.56
CA LEU A 45 31.01 14.12 17.12
C LEU A 45 29.75 13.66 16.37
N GLN A 46 29.25 12.47 16.68
CA GLN A 46 28.02 11.94 16.08
C GLN A 46 26.81 12.84 16.41
N LYS A 47 26.70 13.36 17.64
CA LYS A 47 25.66 14.32 18.04
C LYS A 47 25.76 15.64 17.27
N ALA A 48 26.97 16.14 17.06
CA ALA A 48 27.18 17.36 16.27
C ALA A 48 26.75 17.16 14.81
N LEU A 49 27.11 16.03 14.20
CA LEU A 49 26.69 15.68 12.83
C LEU A 49 25.18 15.40 12.72
N ALA A 50 24.57 14.86 13.77
CA ALA A 50 23.12 14.69 13.87
C ALA A 50 22.41 16.06 13.85
N GLU A 51 22.92 17.05 14.58
CA GLU A 51 22.40 18.42 14.54
C GLU A 51 22.58 19.06 13.15
N VAL A 52 23.74 18.88 12.51
CA VAL A 52 23.97 19.33 11.12
C VAL A 52 22.95 18.71 10.18
N ALA A 53 22.75 17.39 10.23
CA ALA A 53 21.83 16.68 9.37
C ALA A 53 20.38 17.13 9.58
N PHE A 54 19.97 17.33 10.84
CA PHE A 54 18.64 17.81 11.18
C PHE A 54 18.37 19.22 10.63
N VAL A 55 19.29 20.16 10.84
CA VAL A 55 19.14 21.54 10.34
C VAL A 55 19.13 21.55 8.82
N ALA A 56 20.07 20.83 8.19
CA ALA A 56 20.13 20.72 6.74
C ALA A 56 18.83 20.10 6.16
N HIS A 57 18.30 19.06 6.79
CA HIS A 57 17.06 18.41 6.37
C HIS A 57 15.84 19.31 6.52
N ARG A 58 15.76 20.08 7.62
CA ARG A 58 14.67 21.03 7.86
C ARG A 58 14.67 22.17 6.83
N ASP A 59 15.83 22.75 6.57
CA ASP A 59 15.95 24.00 5.81
C ASP A 59 16.11 23.77 4.30
N GLN A 60 16.20 22.51 3.86
CA GLN A 60 16.39 22.14 2.45
C GLN A 60 15.19 22.54 1.58
N PRO A 61 15.39 23.28 0.47
CA PRO A 61 14.29 23.71 -0.40
C PRO A 61 13.72 22.56 -1.25
N GLU A 62 14.55 21.66 -1.78
CA GLU A 62 14.12 20.53 -2.63
C GLU A 62 14.02 19.20 -1.86
N GLN A 63 12.89 18.51 -1.94
CA GLN A 63 12.67 17.22 -1.27
C GLN A 63 13.08 15.99 -2.10
N GLN A 64 14.01 16.08 -3.05
CA GLN A 64 14.41 14.91 -3.86
C GLN A 64 15.91 14.59 -3.83
N LYS A 65 16.74 15.48 -3.29
CA LYS A 65 18.20 15.33 -3.26
C LYS A 65 18.72 15.38 -1.83
N THR A 66 20.01 15.16 -1.65
CA THR A 66 20.69 15.51 -0.40
C THR A 66 20.77 17.04 -0.27
N ALA A 67 20.63 17.56 0.95
CA ALA A 67 20.70 18.99 1.22
C ALA A 67 22.10 19.55 1.01
N ASP A 68 22.16 20.76 0.47
CA ASP A 68 23.35 21.62 0.52
C ASP A 68 23.54 22.15 1.94
N ILE A 69 24.77 22.02 2.45
CA ILE A 69 25.15 22.44 3.78
C ILE A 69 26.22 23.53 3.65
N PRO A 70 25.90 24.80 3.94
CA PRO A 70 26.89 25.86 3.96
C PRO A 70 28.03 25.55 4.95
N GLY A 71 29.27 25.78 4.54
CA GLY A 71 30.47 25.52 5.33
C GLY A 71 30.45 26.25 6.68
N MET A 72 29.98 27.49 6.70
CA MET A 72 29.83 28.26 7.94
C MET A 72 28.77 27.69 8.88
N LEU A 73 27.69 27.11 8.35
CA LEU A 73 26.68 26.43 9.16
C LEU A 73 27.28 25.16 9.79
N LEU A 74 27.96 24.35 8.97
CA LEU A 74 28.65 23.13 9.41
C LEU A 74 29.68 23.44 10.51
N ALA A 75 30.59 24.37 10.24
CA ALA A 75 31.64 24.76 11.17
C ALA A 75 31.07 25.38 12.45
N GLY A 76 30.02 26.20 12.34
CA GLY A 76 29.34 26.77 13.49
C GLY A 76 28.76 25.71 14.43
N ILE A 77 28.14 24.65 13.89
CA ILE A 77 27.59 23.55 14.70
C ILE A 77 28.73 22.71 15.30
N LEU A 78 29.75 22.34 14.54
CA LEU A 78 30.90 21.58 15.06
C LEU A 78 31.63 22.36 16.15
N HIS A 79 31.85 23.67 15.95
CA HIS A 79 32.46 24.56 16.91
C HIS A 79 31.62 24.71 18.18
N LYS A 80 30.29 24.79 18.08
CA LYS A 80 29.38 24.78 19.25
C LYS A 80 29.57 23.52 20.10
N HIS A 81 29.83 22.38 19.46
CA HIS A 81 30.01 21.09 20.14
C HIS A 81 31.44 20.83 20.61
N LYS A 82 32.44 21.64 20.26
CA LYS A 82 33.84 21.38 20.64
C LYS A 82 34.06 21.36 22.16
N SER A 83 35.16 20.75 22.60
CA SER A 83 35.59 20.86 23.99
C SER A 83 36.00 22.29 24.32
N LYS A 84 35.68 22.75 25.53
CA LYS A 84 36.12 24.07 26.02
C LYS A 84 37.66 24.21 26.03
N ALA A 85 38.40 23.10 26.03
CA ALA A 85 39.85 23.09 25.95
C ALA A 85 40.37 23.26 24.51
N SER A 86 39.56 22.94 23.49
CA SER A 86 39.96 23.08 22.09
C SER A 86 39.92 24.54 21.65
N ARG A 87 41.02 24.99 21.05
CA ARG A 87 41.20 26.37 20.57
C ARG A 87 40.89 26.54 19.08
N VAL A 88 40.54 25.45 18.39
CA VAL A 88 40.23 25.47 16.95
C VAL A 88 39.13 26.49 16.63
N ASP A 89 39.38 27.32 15.63
CA ASP A 89 38.37 28.27 15.12
C ASP A 89 37.50 27.65 14.00
N MET A 90 36.60 28.44 13.42
CA MET A 90 35.69 27.95 12.37
C MET A 90 36.40 27.72 11.04
N ASP A 91 37.42 28.53 10.70
CA ASP A 91 38.14 28.43 9.44
C ASP A 91 38.99 27.17 9.42
N GLU A 92 39.64 26.84 10.54
CA GLU A 92 40.38 25.58 10.73
C GLU A 92 39.47 24.36 10.61
N ILE A 93 38.21 24.44 11.08
CA ILE A 93 37.23 23.35 10.92
C ILE A 93 36.85 23.18 9.45
N ILE A 94 36.59 24.28 8.73
CA ILE A 94 36.24 24.23 7.29
C ILE A 94 37.39 23.63 6.50
N GLU A 95 38.62 24.09 6.72
CA GLU A 95 39.81 23.55 6.07
C GLU A 95 39.95 22.05 6.34
N TYR A 96 39.74 21.62 7.60
CA TYR A 96 39.79 20.21 7.94
C TYR A 96 38.73 19.37 7.20
N VAL A 97 37.46 19.82 7.18
CA VAL A 97 36.38 19.07 6.52
C VAL A 97 36.63 19.00 5.02
N ARG A 98 37.06 20.10 4.39
CA ARG A 98 37.38 20.17 2.96
C ARG A 98 38.42 19.12 2.55
N ASP A 99 39.47 18.98 3.34
CA ASP A 99 40.60 18.09 3.02
C ASP A 99 40.37 16.62 3.38
N ARG A 100 39.21 16.27 3.96
CA ARG A 100 38.94 14.93 4.50
C ARG A 100 37.62 14.34 4.01
N ALA A 101 37.70 13.43 3.04
CA ALA A 101 36.58 12.57 2.65
C ALA A 101 36.11 11.69 3.83
N GLY A 102 34.81 11.74 4.15
CA GLY A 102 34.17 11.01 5.25
C GLY A 102 32.66 10.95 5.10
N LEU A 103 31.91 11.30 6.15
CA LEU A 103 30.44 11.34 6.13
C LEU A 103 29.89 12.61 5.44
N LEU A 104 30.76 13.54 5.06
CA LEU A 104 30.46 14.73 4.29
C LEU A 104 31.41 14.80 3.09
N GLU A 105 30.87 15.25 1.96
CA GLU A 105 31.57 15.45 0.69
C GLU A 105 31.55 16.93 0.33
N ASP A 106 32.70 17.45 -0.08
CA ASP A 106 32.83 18.79 -0.66
C ASP A 106 32.11 18.83 -2.01
N HIS A 107 31.26 19.84 -2.19
CA HIS A 107 30.47 20.08 -3.40
C HIS A 107 30.78 21.44 -4.06
N GLY A 108 31.94 22.03 -3.74
CA GLY A 108 32.38 23.31 -4.26
C GLY A 108 31.82 24.47 -3.46
N ARG A 109 31.49 25.58 -4.13
CA ARG A 109 30.98 26.79 -3.51
C ARG A 109 29.52 27.05 -3.86
N ASN A 110 28.85 27.80 -3.01
CA ASN A 110 27.48 28.25 -3.23
C ASN A 110 27.37 29.19 -4.45
N ALA A 111 26.14 29.50 -4.87
CA ALA A 111 25.87 30.21 -6.13
C ALA A 111 26.47 31.62 -6.20
N ASP A 112 26.73 32.26 -5.07
CA ASP A 112 27.36 33.58 -4.93
C ASP A 112 28.85 33.52 -4.56
N ASP A 113 29.44 32.32 -4.54
CA ASP A 113 30.85 32.04 -4.22
C ASP A 113 31.30 32.52 -2.81
N SER A 114 30.35 32.69 -1.90
CA SER A 114 30.54 33.25 -0.55
C SER A 114 30.84 32.20 0.52
N ASP A 115 30.48 30.94 0.31
CA ASP A 115 30.70 29.84 1.26
C ASP A 115 30.92 28.50 0.54
N ASP A 116 31.70 27.62 1.15
CA ASP A 116 31.82 26.23 0.69
C ASP A 116 30.51 25.48 0.93
N VAL A 117 30.25 24.43 0.15
CA VAL A 117 29.03 23.63 0.25
C VAL A 117 29.39 22.18 0.43
N TYR A 118 28.80 21.55 1.43
CA TYR A 118 28.98 20.15 1.76
C TYR A 118 27.66 19.38 1.60
N ARG A 119 27.75 18.07 1.35
CA ARG A 119 26.60 17.16 1.30
C ARG A 119 26.91 15.84 2.00
N PHE A 120 25.87 15.17 2.49
CA PHE A 120 25.98 13.75 2.80
C PHE A 120 26.09 12.91 1.51
N PRO A 121 26.83 11.79 1.50
CA PRO A 121 26.95 10.92 0.33
C PRO A 121 25.61 10.40 -0.21
N HIS A 122 24.61 10.29 0.68
CA HIS A 122 23.25 9.90 0.33
C HIS A 122 22.25 10.54 1.30
N ARG A 123 21.06 10.89 0.79
CA ARG A 123 19.99 11.51 1.60
C ARG A 123 19.62 10.68 2.82
N THR A 124 19.59 9.36 2.71
CA THR A 124 19.23 8.52 3.87
C THR A 124 20.26 8.56 5.01
N PHE A 125 21.52 8.93 4.77
CA PHE A 125 22.45 9.23 5.87
C PHE A 125 22.05 10.52 6.61
N GLN A 126 21.63 11.54 5.86
CA GLN A 126 21.08 12.77 6.40
C GLN A 126 19.80 12.49 7.21
N GLU A 127 18.88 11.69 6.67
CA GLU A 127 17.63 11.31 7.36
C GLU A 127 17.89 10.49 8.62
N TYR A 128 18.82 9.52 8.58
CA TYR A 128 19.21 8.73 9.75
C TYR A 128 19.82 9.60 10.85
N LEU A 129 20.73 10.51 10.51
CA LEU A 129 21.33 11.41 11.48
C LEU A 129 20.34 12.43 12.04
N ALA A 130 19.44 12.96 11.19
CA ALA A 130 18.34 13.80 11.64
C ALA A 130 17.40 13.02 12.59
N ALA A 131 17.16 11.74 12.31
CA ALA A 131 16.40 10.84 13.18
C ALA A 131 17.03 10.70 14.57
N MET A 132 18.35 10.50 14.64
CA MET A 132 19.05 10.42 15.92
C MET A 132 18.98 11.73 16.70
N HIS A 133 19.08 12.88 16.02
CA HIS A 133 18.90 14.19 16.67
C HIS A 133 17.51 14.33 17.29
N MET A 134 16.45 13.91 16.58
CA MET A 134 15.07 13.96 17.07
C MET A 134 14.88 13.08 18.32
N LEU A 135 15.53 11.92 18.42
CA LEU A 135 15.42 11.03 19.59
C LEU A 135 16.08 11.60 20.85
N GLU A 136 17.09 12.45 20.69
CA GLU A 136 17.79 13.09 21.82
C GLU A 136 17.17 14.41 22.24
N ALA A 137 16.18 14.92 21.48
CA ALA A 137 15.51 16.17 21.77
C ALA A 137 14.78 16.12 23.12
N ALA A 138 14.91 17.19 23.90
CA ALA A 138 14.31 17.27 25.24
C ALA A 138 12.76 17.28 25.22
N ASP A 139 12.18 17.68 24.10
CA ASP A 139 10.74 17.76 23.85
C ASP A 139 10.22 16.58 23.00
N PHE A 140 10.98 15.48 22.91
CA PHE A 140 10.50 14.26 22.27
C PHE A 140 9.22 13.73 22.97
N PRO A 141 8.16 13.32 22.23
CA PRO A 141 8.07 13.21 20.76
C PRO A 141 7.48 14.45 20.05
N ASP A 142 7.16 15.53 20.76
CA ASP A 142 6.32 16.62 20.27
C ASP A 142 6.90 17.34 19.04
N GLN A 143 8.20 17.66 19.05
CA GLN A 143 8.84 18.31 17.89
C GLN A 143 8.81 17.41 16.65
N MET A 144 9.14 16.13 16.83
CA MET A 144 9.16 15.16 15.74
C MET A 144 7.76 14.97 15.14
N VAL A 145 6.73 14.83 15.99
CA VAL A 145 5.33 14.72 15.54
C VAL A 145 4.88 15.98 14.79
N LYS A 146 5.22 17.17 15.30
CA LYS A 146 4.89 18.43 14.62
C LYS A 146 5.49 18.48 13.22
N LEU A 147 6.77 18.17 13.08
CA LEU A 147 7.47 18.15 11.80
C LEU A 147 6.86 17.12 10.84
N ALA A 148 6.61 15.91 11.34
CA ALA A 148 6.04 14.80 10.58
C ALA A 148 4.64 15.10 10.03
N ARG A 149 3.82 15.84 10.80
CA ARG A 149 2.46 16.19 10.40
C ARG A 149 2.41 17.39 9.44
N GLN A 150 3.33 18.35 9.59
CA GLN A 150 3.37 19.56 8.78
C GLN A 150 4.04 19.36 7.41
N ASP A 151 5.06 18.52 7.32
CA ASP A 151 5.77 18.21 6.08
C ASP A 151 6.12 16.70 6.02
N PRO A 152 5.12 15.82 5.80
CA PRO A 152 5.30 14.38 5.83
C PRO A 152 6.26 13.89 4.74
N ASP A 153 6.24 14.47 3.54
CA ASP A 153 7.12 14.07 2.43
C ASP A 153 8.61 14.29 2.76
N ARG A 154 8.90 15.27 3.61
CA ARG A 154 10.25 15.50 4.14
C ARG A 154 10.57 14.53 5.27
N TRP A 155 9.75 14.50 6.32
CA TRP A 155 10.13 13.91 7.60
C TRP A 155 9.78 12.43 7.77
N ARG A 156 8.92 11.86 6.92
CA ARG A 156 8.43 10.48 7.05
C ARG A 156 9.54 9.45 7.21
N GLU A 157 10.55 9.45 6.33
CA GLU A 157 11.65 8.46 6.43
C GLU A 157 12.49 8.68 7.70
N ALA A 158 12.77 9.93 8.08
CA ALA A 158 13.49 10.24 9.31
C ALA A 158 12.72 9.79 10.57
N VAL A 159 11.38 9.91 10.57
CA VAL A 159 10.52 9.41 11.66
C VAL A 159 10.57 7.88 11.74
N LEU A 160 10.47 7.18 10.60
CA LEU A 160 10.52 5.71 10.57
C LEU A 160 11.88 5.17 11.03
N LEU A 161 12.98 5.83 10.61
CA LEU A 161 14.32 5.52 11.10
C LEU A 161 14.46 5.81 12.60
N ALA A 162 13.91 6.92 13.09
CA ALA A 162 13.92 7.25 14.52
C ALA A 162 13.19 6.18 15.33
N MET A 163 12.00 5.75 14.89
CA MET A 163 11.21 4.75 15.61
C MET A 163 11.83 3.37 15.57
N SER A 164 12.53 3.02 14.50
CA SER A 164 13.32 1.78 14.43
C SER A 164 14.48 1.74 15.43
N ALA A 165 15.07 2.90 15.76
CA ALA A 165 16.16 3.01 16.74
C ALA A 165 15.67 3.29 18.18
N ALA A 166 14.42 3.71 18.35
CA ALA A 166 13.87 4.13 19.63
C ALA A 166 13.65 2.96 20.60
N ARG A 167 13.76 3.26 21.90
CA ARG A 167 13.37 2.30 22.95
C ARG A 167 11.85 2.09 22.93
N PRO A 168 11.32 0.92 23.35
CA PRO A 168 9.88 0.62 23.29
C PRO A 168 8.97 1.68 23.92
N ALA A 169 9.34 2.25 25.07
CA ALA A 169 8.55 3.29 25.72
C ALA A 169 8.43 4.57 24.86
N MET A 170 9.50 4.93 24.15
CA MET A 170 9.53 6.10 23.25
C MET A 170 8.71 5.85 21.98
N GLN A 171 8.77 4.64 21.43
CA GLN A 171 7.98 4.24 20.26
C GLN A 171 6.48 4.42 20.51
N TRP A 172 5.98 3.87 21.63
CA TRP A 172 4.56 3.99 21.96
C TRP A 172 4.13 5.42 22.27
N ALA A 173 4.97 6.22 22.94
CA ALA A 173 4.69 7.63 23.17
C ALA A 173 4.58 8.41 21.86
N ALA A 174 5.44 8.12 20.88
CA ALA A 174 5.38 8.72 19.56
C ALA A 174 4.13 8.29 18.78
N VAL A 175 3.77 7.00 18.78
CA VAL A 175 2.53 6.49 18.16
C VAL A 175 1.32 7.25 18.70
N GLU A 176 1.23 7.39 20.02
CA GLU A 176 0.14 8.09 20.71
C GLU A 176 0.05 9.58 20.37
N ALA A 177 1.21 10.26 20.32
CA ALA A 177 1.29 11.65 19.94
C ALA A 177 0.98 11.88 18.44
N LEU A 178 1.35 10.94 17.55
CA LEU A 178 1.11 11.03 16.10
C LEU A 178 -0.38 11.09 15.74
N TYR A 179 -1.21 10.20 16.29
CA TYR A 179 -2.68 10.28 16.11
C TYR A 179 -3.36 11.23 17.11
N GLY A 180 -2.62 11.78 18.07
CA GLY A 180 -3.03 12.87 18.95
C GLY A 180 -4.10 12.50 19.99
N HIS A 181 -4.21 11.23 20.39
CA HIS A 181 -5.28 10.71 21.27
C HIS A 181 -6.71 11.05 20.83
N ARG A 182 -6.91 11.46 19.57
CA ARG A 182 -8.22 11.85 19.07
C ARG A 182 -9.04 10.58 18.76
N PRO A 183 -10.34 10.55 19.13
CA PRO A 183 -11.19 9.44 18.73
C PRO A 183 -11.23 9.30 17.22
N VAL A 184 -11.41 8.07 16.76
CA VAL A 184 -11.62 7.74 15.34
C VAL A 184 -12.67 8.69 14.74
N PRO A 185 -12.39 9.32 13.59
CA PRO A 185 -13.32 10.25 12.99
C PRO A 185 -14.54 9.49 12.47
N GLU A 186 -15.72 9.84 12.95
CA GLU A 186 -16.95 9.51 12.26
C GLU A 186 -16.98 10.22 10.89
N PRO A 187 -17.73 9.74 9.89
CA PRO A 187 -17.77 10.34 8.55
C PRO A 187 -18.08 11.86 8.52
N ALA A 188 -18.81 12.37 9.52
CA ALA A 188 -19.13 13.80 9.65
C ALA A 188 -18.03 14.63 10.34
N THR A 189 -16.99 13.99 10.89
CA THR A 189 -15.90 14.63 11.62
C THR A 189 -14.96 15.33 10.65
N ILE A 190 -14.73 16.61 10.88
CA ILE A 190 -13.73 17.38 10.14
C ILE A 190 -12.35 17.12 10.77
N CYS A 191 -11.46 16.55 9.97
CA CYS A 191 -10.05 16.34 10.29
C CYS A 191 -9.17 17.07 9.26
N SER A 192 -8.07 17.68 9.72
CA SER A 192 -7.08 18.30 8.84
C SER A 192 -6.19 17.25 8.17
N ASP A 193 -5.52 17.62 7.09
CA ASP A 193 -4.56 16.73 6.42
C ASP A 193 -3.42 16.33 7.36
N GLU A 194 -2.98 17.24 8.23
CA GLU A 194 -1.98 16.97 9.28
C GLU A 194 -2.42 15.85 10.23
N GLU A 195 -3.72 15.72 10.52
CA GLU A 195 -4.26 14.65 11.37
C GLU A 195 -4.27 13.31 10.64
N TRP A 196 -4.68 13.30 9.36
CA TRP A 196 -4.63 12.09 8.54
C TRP A 196 -3.21 11.58 8.36
N TRP A 197 -2.25 12.48 8.13
CA TRP A 197 -0.83 12.14 8.06
C TRP A 197 -0.28 11.62 9.38
N GLY A 198 -0.62 12.25 10.50
CA GLY A 198 -0.23 11.77 11.83
C GLY A 198 -0.75 10.35 12.09
N ALA A 199 -2.03 10.11 11.85
CA ALA A 199 -2.65 8.79 12.04
C ALA A 199 -2.06 7.73 11.10
N PHE A 200 -1.80 8.08 9.84
CA PHE A 200 -1.14 7.20 8.88
C PHE A 200 0.28 6.82 9.31
N LEU A 201 1.10 7.80 9.69
CA LEU A 201 2.45 7.57 10.18
C LEU A 201 2.47 6.72 11.45
N ALA A 202 1.50 6.89 12.36
CA ALA A 202 1.38 6.06 13.56
C ALA A 202 1.28 4.57 13.22
N GLY A 203 0.50 4.21 12.17
CA GLY A 203 0.40 2.83 11.72
C GLY A 203 1.65 2.32 11.02
N GLN A 204 2.30 3.16 10.20
CA GLN A 204 3.58 2.78 9.60
C GLN A 204 4.65 2.52 10.66
N VAL A 205 4.72 3.34 11.70
CA VAL A 205 5.63 3.14 12.83
C VAL A 205 5.38 1.79 13.50
N LEU A 206 4.12 1.43 13.76
CA LEU A 206 3.79 0.13 14.36
C LEU A 206 4.30 -1.06 13.53
N VAL A 207 4.19 -0.97 12.20
CA VAL A 207 4.59 -2.04 11.28
C VAL A 207 6.11 -2.07 11.08
N GLU A 208 6.71 -0.93 10.74
CA GLU A 208 8.12 -0.86 10.37
C GLU A 208 9.07 -0.99 11.55
N ALA A 209 8.67 -0.55 12.75
CA ALA A 209 9.43 -0.75 13.97
C ALA A 209 9.11 -2.10 14.66
N GLU A 210 8.45 -3.03 13.95
CA GLU A 210 8.12 -4.39 14.39
C GLU A 210 7.35 -4.44 15.74
N MET A 211 6.47 -3.46 15.99
CA MET A 211 5.79 -3.29 17.28
C MET A 211 4.55 -4.18 17.47
N LEU A 212 4.19 -5.00 16.47
CA LEU A 212 2.98 -5.80 16.46
C LEU A 212 3.15 -7.20 17.09
N VAL A 213 4.38 -7.56 17.47
CA VAL A 213 4.69 -8.83 18.13
C VAL A 213 4.47 -8.68 19.65
N ASP A 214 3.74 -9.63 20.25
CA ASP A 214 3.49 -9.70 21.70
C ASP A 214 3.01 -8.38 22.34
N VAL A 215 2.09 -7.68 21.66
CA VAL A 215 1.54 -6.39 22.12
C VAL A 215 0.87 -6.54 23.50
N PRO A 216 1.37 -5.83 24.53
CA PRO A 216 0.78 -5.90 25.87
C PRO A 216 -0.68 -5.45 25.91
N ASP A 217 -1.50 -6.05 26.78
CA ASP A 217 -2.93 -5.76 26.89
C ASP A 217 -3.25 -4.26 27.03
N TYR A 218 -2.44 -3.52 27.79
CA TYR A 218 -2.64 -2.08 28.00
C TYR A 218 -2.36 -1.22 26.75
N ARG A 219 -1.74 -1.77 25.70
CA ARG A 219 -1.53 -1.12 24.39
C ARG A 219 -2.54 -1.55 23.33
N GLN A 220 -3.39 -2.53 23.61
CA GLN A 220 -4.41 -3.00 22.67
C GLN A 220 -5.40 -1.89 22.26
N THR A 221 -5.75 -0.99 23.17
CA THR A 221 -6.60 0.16 22.85
C THR A 221 -5.93 1.10 21.85
N THR A 222 -4.65 1.41 22.02
CA THR A 222 -3.86 2.24 21.09
C THR A 222 -3.82 1.59 19.71
N LEU A 223 -3.54 0.28 19.65
CA LEU A 223 -3.55 -0.49 18.40
C LEU A 223 -4.92 -0.42 17.69
N GLN A 224 -6.01 -0.63 18.43
CA GLN A 224 -7.37 -0.55 17.89
C GLN A 224 -7.70 0.84 17.35
N GLN A 225 -7.26 1.91 18.02
CA GLN A 225 -7.44 3.28 17.53
C GLN A 225 -6.69 3.51 16.22
N VAL A 226 -5.41 3.15 16.15
CA VAL A 226 -4.61 3.32 14.92
C VAL A 226 -5.19 2.51 13.76
N ARG A 227 -5.64 1.28 14.01
CA ARG A 227 -6.34 0.45 13.02
C ARG A 227 -7.61 1.12 12.51
N ALA A 228 -8.45 1.65 13.40
CA ALA A 228 -9.70 2.30 13.01
C ALA A 228 -9.47 3.61 12.24
N TRP A 229 -8.40 4.35 12.54
CA TRP A 229 -7.96 5.49 11.72
C TRP A 229 -7.60 5.06 10.28
N HIS A 230 -6.88 3.96 10.12
CA HIS A 230 -6.52 3.42 8.81
C HIS A 230 -7.75 2.93 8.03
N GLU A 231 -8.69 2.28 8.71
CA GLU A 231 -9.99 1.92 8.14
C GLU A 231 -10.71 3.16 7.60
N GLN A 232 -10.86 4.23 8.40
CA GLN A 232 -11.55 5.45 7.98
C GLN A 232 -10.80 6.18 6.86
N LEU A 233 -9.47 6.18 6.88
CA LEU A 233 -8.63 6.74 5.82
C LEU A 233 -8.98 6.14 4.46
N LEU A 234 -9.12 4.80 4.39
CA LEU A 234 -9.51 4.10 3.16
C LEU A 234 -10.99 4.35 2.80
N ILE A 235 -11.90 4.28 3.78
CA ILE A 235 -13.35 4.47 3.54
C ILE A 235 -13.66 5.87 3.00
N LEU A 236 -13.03 6.90 3.58
CA LEU A 236 -13.25 8.31 3.26
C LEU A 236 -12.35 8.83 2.13
N GLY A 237 -11.41 8.01 1.64
CA GLY A 237 -10.56 8.34 0.50
C GLY A 237 -9.56 9.45 0.80
N LYS A 238 -9.03 9.49 2.02
CA LYS A 238 -8.08 10.53 2.47
C LYS A 238 -6.68 10.21 2.01
N LEU A 239 -5.85 11.26 1.87
CA LEU A 239 -4.51 11.22 1.27
C LEU A 239 -4.52 10.84 -0.22
N THR A 240 -3.34 10.85 -0.84
CA THR A 240 -3.18 10.51 -2.26
C THR A 240 -3.41 9.02 -2.51
N PRO A 241 -3.70 8.57 -3.76
CA PRO A 241 -3.80 7.14 -4.09
C PRO A 241 -2.58 6.33 -3.65
N ARG A 242 -1.38 6.90 -3.78
CA ARG A 242 -0.12 6.27 -3.37
C ARG A 242 -0.05 6.07 -1.85
N ASP A 243 -0.49 7.05 -1.08
CA ASP A 243 -0.52 6.95 0.38
C ASP A 243 -1.61 6.00 0.85
N ARG A 244 -2.78 5.99 0.19
CA ARG A 244 -3.83 5.00 0.46
C ARG A 244 -3.39 3.58 0.18
N ALA A 245 -2.62 3.36 -0.89
CA ALA A 245 -2.04 2.05 -1.18
C ALA A 245 -1.13 1.55 -0.05
N LEU A 246 -0.33 2.45 0.54
CA LEU A 246 0.53 2.14 1.69
C LEU A 246 -0.29 1.98 2.98
N ALA A 247 -1.30 2.81 3.22
CA ALA A 247 -2.21 2.67 4.35
C ALA A 247 -2.98 1.34 4.30
N GLY A 248 -3.33 0.85 3.11
CA GLY A 248 -3.92 -0.47 2.90
C GLY A 248 -3.00 -1.61 3.32
N GLN A 249 -1.70 -1.52 3.04
CA GLN A 249 -0.70 -2.51 3.47
C GLN A 249 -0.49 -2.49 4.98
N VAL A 250 -0.46 -1.29 5.57
CA VAL A 250 -0.43 -1.13 7.02
C VAL A 250 -1.67 -1.78 7.64
N LEU A 251 -2.86 -1.49 7.11
CA LEU A 251 -4.11 -2.08 7.59
C LEU A 251 -4.13 -3.61 7.47
N ALA A 252 -3.51 -4.17 6.42
CA ALA A 252 -3.33 -5.61 6.28
C ALA A 252 -2.54 -6.20 7.46
N SER A 253 -1.51 -5.50 7.90
CA SER A 253 -0.64 -5.91 9.02
C SER A 253 -1.32 -5.71 10.39
N LEU A 254 -2.14 -4.67 10.53
CA LEU A 254 -2.95 -4.41 11.73
C LEU A 254 -4.17 -5.34 11.86
N GLY A 255 -4.49 -6.08 10.79
CA GLY A 255 -5.72 -6.84 10.62
C GLY A 255 -6.86 -5.95 10.11
N ASP A 256 -7.29 -6.15 8.87
CA ASP A 256 -8.31 -5.32 8.23
C ASP A 256 -9.72 -5.65 8.76
N PRO A 257 -10.40 -4.71 9.46
CA PRO A 257 -11.70 -4.97 10.06
C PRO A 257 -12.86 -4.73 9.09
N ARG A 258 -12.60 -4.24 7.88
CA ARG A 258 -13.65 -3.82 6.95
C ARG A 258 -14.49 -5.03 6.53
N GLN A 259 -15.80 -4.86 6.61
CA GLN A 259 -16.76 -5.88 6.18
C GLN A 259 -16.51 -6.27 4.71
N GLY A 260 -16.48 -7.56 4.42
CA GLY A 260 -16.29 -8.06 3.06
C GLY A 260 -14.83 -8.27 2.64
N VAL A 261 -13.87 -7.98 3.52
CA VAL A 261 -12.42 -8.10 3.21
C VAL A 261 -11.80 -9.35 3.82
N GLY A 262 -12.21 -9.68 5.06
CA GLY A 262 -11.64 -10.75 5.86
C GLY A 262 -12.40 -12.08 5.78
N VAL A 263 -12.29 -12.86 6.86
CA VAL A 263 -12.94 -14.15 7.06
C VAL A 263 -13.76 -14.14 8.36
N VAL A 264 -14.80 -14.96 8.40
CA VAL A 264 -15.66 -15.16 9.57
C VAL A 264 -15.80 -16.64 9.87
N GLN A 265 -16.00 -16.98 11.14
CA GLN A 265 -16.21 -18.36 11.55
C GLN A 265 -17.69 -18.76 11.35
N ARG A 266 -17.94 -19.83 10.60
CA ARG A 266 -19.26 -20.46 10.44
C ARG A 266 -19.16 -21.95 10.71
N ASN A 267 -19.95 -22.45 11.66
CA ASN A 267 -19.95 -23.87 12.05
C ASN A 267 -18.54 -24.43 12.32
N GLY A 268 -17.70 -23.65 13.00
CA GLY A 268 -16.32 -24.04 13.32
C GLY A 268 -15.31 -23.92 12.17
N THR A 269 -15.74 -23.54 10.97
CA THR A 269 -14.87 -23.35 9.78
C THR A 269 -14.71 -21.86 9.49
N TRP A 270 -13.49 -21.42 9.19
CA TRP A 270 -13.24 -20.07 8.66
C TRP A 270 -13.66 -20.00 7.20
N VAL A 271 -14.53 -19.05 6.88
CA VAL A 271 -15.04 -18.85 5.52
C VAL A 271 -14.95 -17.37 5.15
N PRO A 272 -14.90 -17.03 3.85
CA PRO A 272 -14.87 -15.65 3.39
C PRO A 272 -16.01 -14.82 3.98
N ASP A 273 -15.72 -13.65 4.53
CA ASP A 273 -16.76 -12.64 4.79
C ASP A 273 -17.07 -11.95 3.48
N ILE A 274 -18.25 -12.19 2.90
CA ILE A 274 -18.65 -11.59 1.62
C ILE A 274 -19.62 -10.44 1.88
N ALA A 275 -19.18 -9.22 1.61
CA ALA A 275 -20.07 -8.08 1.45
C ALA A 275 -20.65 -8.11 0.03
N TRP A 276 -21.97 -8.19 -0.07
CA TRP A 276 -22.69 -8.11 -1.34
C TRP A 276 -23.01 -6.66 -1.66
N GLY A 277 -22.81 -6.25 -2.91
CA GLY A 277 -23.37 -5.00 -3.42
C GLY A 277 -24.90 -5.02 -3.43
N GLU A 278 -25.47 -3.89 -3.83
CA GLU A 278 -26.91 -3.82 -4.10
C GLU A 278 -27.28 -4.69 -5.29
N GLU A 279 -28.57 -5.02 -5.35
CA GLU A 279 -29.11 -5.93 -6.35
C GLU A 279 -29.26 -5.23 -7.71
N VAL A 280 -28.73 -5.86 -8.76
CA VAL A 280 -29.04 -5.48 -10.14
C VAL A 280 -30.39 -6.09 -10.48
N PRO A 281 -31.40 -5.30 -10.87
CA PRO A 281 -32.73 -5.84 -11.12
C PRO A 281 -32.78 -6.70 -12.39
N ALA A 282 -33.79 -7.55 -12.50
CA ALA A 282 -34.14 -8.18 -13.77
C ALA A 282 -34.60 -7.10 -14.77
N GLY A 283 -34.24 -7.26 -16.04
CA GLY A 283 -34.52 -6.24 -17.05
C GLY A 283 -33.80 -6.49 -18.37
N ALA A 284 -34.03 -5.60 -19.33
CA ALA A 284 -33.29 -5.56 -20.58
C ALA A 284 -32.27 -4.41 -20.52
N TYR A 285 -31.01 -4.72 -20.81
CA TYR A 285 -29.89 -3.78 -20.71
C TYR A 285 -29.09 -3.72 -22.00
N GLU A 286 -28.59 -2.53 -22.30
CA GLU A 286 -27.63 -2.32 -23.39
C GLU A 286 -26.22 -2.66 -22.90
N VAL A 287 -25.54 -3.56 -23.62
CA VAL A 287 -24.12 -3.89 -23.45
C VAL A 287 -23.36 -3.60 -24.75
N GLY A 288 -22.05 -3.40 -24.64
CA GLY A 288 -21.19 -3.00 -25.74
C GLY A 288 -21.43 -1.55 -26.18
N GLY A 289 -20.93 -1.21 -27.38
CA GLY A 289 -21.19 0.08 -28.03
C GLY A 289 -20.33 1.27 -27.56
N ASP A 290 -19.46 1.11 -26.56
CA ASP A 290 -18.45 2.11 -26.23
C ASP A 290 -17.29 2.08 -27.25
N ARG A 291 -17.29 3.03 -28.17
CA ARG A 291 -16.28 3.13 -29.23
C ARG A 291 -14.86 3.39 -28.74
N GLN A 292 -14.68 3.91 -27.53
CA GLN A 292 -13.36 4.12 -26.94
C GLN A 292 -12.82 2.82 -26.30
N ALA A 293 -13.71 1.90 -25.91
CA ALA A 293 -13.34 0.54 -25.56
C ALA A 293 -13.16 -0.30 -26.84
N TYR A 294 -12.03 -0.15 -27.53
CA TYR A 294 -11.82 -0.73 -28.87
C TYR A 294 -11.83 -2.27 -28.95
N LYS A 295 -11.85 -2.99 -27.82
CA LYS A 295 -12.10 -4.45 -27.74
C LYS A 295 -13.50 -4.80 -27.21
N GLY A 296 -14.36 -3.81 -27.03
CA GLY A 296 -15.73 -4.00 -26.58
C GLY A 296 -16.59 -4.71 -27.63
N LEU A 297 -17.75 -5.19 -27.18
CA LEU A 297 -18.77 -5.72 -28.09
C LEU A 297 -19.39 -4.59 -28.92
N ASP A 298 -19.95 -4.95 -30.07
CA ASP A 298 -20.97 -4.13 -30.69
C ASP A 298 -22.17 -3.96 -29.74
N ARG A 299 -22.95 -2.91 -29.97
CA ARG A 299 -24.14 -2.64 -29.15
C ARG A 299 -25.13 -3.79 -29.26
N GLN A 300 -25.51 -4.36 -28.12
CA GLN A 300 -26.46 -5.47 -28.01
C GLN A 300 -27.41 -5.26 -26.83
N ASN A 301 -28.62 -5.84 -26.92
CA ASN A 301 -29.58 -5.87 -25.81
C ASN A 301 -29.57 -7.25 -25.16
N ILE A 302 -29.28 -7.31 -23.85
CA ILE A 302 -29.26 -8.54 -23.06
C ILE A 302 -30.40 -8.52 -22.04
N ALA A 303 -31.13 -9.63 -21.94
CA ALA A 303 -32.17 -9.82 -20.94
C ALA A 303 -31.59 -10.55 -19.71
N ILE A 304 -31.58 -9.85 -18.57
CA ILE A 304 -31.35 -10.42 -17.23
C ILE A 304 -32.69 -10.88 -16.69
N GLU A 305 -32.87 -12.19 -16.56
CA GLU A 305 -34.15 -12.80 -16.16
C GLU A 305 -34.43 -12.69 -14.66
N ARG A 306 -33.37 -12.69 -13.85
CA ARG A 306 -33.48 -12.69 -12.39
C ARG A 306 -32.49 -11.69 -11.82
N PRO A 307 -32.87 -10.99 -10.74
CA PRO A 307 -31.94 -10.12 -10.06
C PRO A 307 -30.73 -10.90 -9.52
N TYR A 308 -29.58 -10.24 -9.49
CA TYR A 308 -28.33 -10.81 -9.00
C TYR A 308 -27.53 -9.77 -8.20
N ARG A 309 -26.57 -10.25 -7.41
CA ARG A 309 -25.66 -9.40 -6.63
C ARG A 309 -24.23 -9.79 -6.91
N LEU A 310 -23.33 -8.81 -7.04
CA LEU A 310 -21.89 -9.05 -7.08
C LEU A 310 -21.30 -8.88 -5.68
N SER A 311 -20.21 -9.58 -5.39
CA SER A 311 -19.38 -9.22 -4.23
C SER A 311 -18.85 -7.80 -4.43
N ARG A 312 -18.93 -7.01 -3.36
CA ARG A 312 -18.50 -5.60 -3.34
C ARG A 312 -17.07 -5.44 -3.81
N TYR A 313 -16.20 -6.31 -3.33
CA TYR A 313 -14.78 -6.36 -3.65
C TYR A 313 -14.47 -7.60 -4.53
N PRO A 314 -13.36 -7.57 -5.29
CA PRO A 314 -12.67 -8.79 -5.71
C PRO A 314 -12.35 -9.66 -4.50
N ILE A 315 -12.29 -10.98 -4.68
CA ILE A 315 -11.92 -11.92 -3.62
C ILE A 315 -10.51 -11.60 -3.14
N THR A 316 -10.31 -11.46 -1.84
CA THR A 316 -9.02 -11.10 -1.25
C THR A 316 -8.10 -12.31 -1.04
N ASN A 317 -6.82 -12.08 -0.78
CA ASN A 317 -5.88 -13.14 -0.42
C ASN A 317 -6.35 -13.92 0.81
N VAL A 318 -6.77 -13.27 1.90
CA VAL A 318 -7.20 -13.97 3.12
C VAL A 318 -8.49 -14.78 2.93
N GLN A 319 -9.41 -14.29 2.09
CA GLN A 319 -10.58 -15.08 1.68
C GLN A 319 -10.14 -16.29 0.84
N PHE A 320 -9.21 -16.04 -0.08
CA PHE A 320 -8.40 -17.01 -0.83
C PHE A 320 -7.94 -18.18 0.02
N ASP A 321 -7.12 -17.81 1.00
CA ASP A 321 -6.35 -18.71 1.83
C ASP A 321 -7.26 -19.53 2.76
N SER A 322 -8.41 -19.00 3.18
CA SER A 322 -9.40 -19.79 3.93
C SER A 322 -9.91 -21.01 3.15
N PHE A 323 -10.01 -20.93 1.83
CA PHE A 323 -10.26 -22.10 0.98
C PHE A 323 -9.05 -23.03 0.93
N LEU A 324 -7.83 -22.47 0.79
CA LEU A 324 -6.59 -23.24 0.75
C LEU A 324 -6.36 -24.09 2.02
N GLU A 325 -6.75 -23.53 3.16
CA GLU A 325 -6.64 -24.10 4.51
C GLU A 325 -7.83 -25.00 4.89
N ALA A 326 -8.92 -24.98 4.11
CA ALA A 326 -10.08 -25.81 4.38
C ALA A 326 -9.74 -27.30 4.25
N GLY A 327 -10.09 -28.08 5.29
CA GLY A 327 -9.80 -29.52 5.33
C GLY A 327 -10.47 -30.34 4.21
N ASP A 328 -11.49 -29.78 3.56
CA ASP A 328 -12.23 -30.39 2.46
C ASP A 328 -11.90 -29.81 1.08
N ARG A 329 -10.85 -28.99 0.96
CA ARG A 329 -10.42 -28.38 -0.31
C ARG A 329 -10.24 -29.39 -1.44
N ASN A 330 -9.77 -30.60 -1.13
CA ASN A 330 -9.50 -31.65 -2.11
C ASN A 330 -10.70 -32.57 -2.38
N ASN A 331 -11.91 -32.22 -1.89
CA ASN A 331 -13.12 -32.98 -2.20
C ASN A 331 -13.34 -33.04 -3.73
N ALA A 332 -13.47 -34.26 -4.26
CA ALA A 332 -13.62 -34.53 -5.69
C ALA A 332 -14.80 -33.80 -6.34
N GLU A 333 -15.86 -33.50 -5.58
CA GLU A 333 -17.03 -32.75 -6.09
C GLU A 333 -16.65 -31.32 -6.52
N TRP A 334 -15.77 -30.64 -5.78
CA TRP A 334 -15.31 -29.29 -6.14
C TRP A 334 -14.51 -29.30 -7.43
N TRP A 335 -13.73 -30.36 -7.66
CA TRP A 335 -12.81 -30.51 -8.79
C TRP A 335 -13.40 -31.28 -9.98
N ALA A 336 -14.69 -31.62 -9.95
CA ALA A 336 -15.33 -32.36 -11.04
C ALA A 336 -15.20 -31.61 -12.39
N GLY A 337 -14.61 -32.27 -13.38
CA GLY A 337 -14.35 -31.70 -14.72
C GLY A 337 -13.16 -30.75 -14.81
N ILE A 338 -12.38 -30.57 -13.74
CA ILE A 338 -11.22 -29.69 -13.69
C ILE A 338 -9.92 -30.51 -13.89
N PRO A 339 -8.97 -30.06 -14.73
CA PRO A 339 -7.69 -30.75 -14.89
C PRO A 339 -6.92 -30.86 -13.55
N GLU A 340 -6.34 -32.03 -13.28
CA GLU A 340 -5.64 -32.32 -12.01
C GLU A 340 -4.52 -31.32 -11.68
N ARG A 341 -3.81 -30.83 -12.72
CA ARG A 341 -2.76 -29.80 -12.59
C ARG A 341 -3.22 -28.48 -11.96
N GLU A 342 -4.53 -28.23 -11.91
CA GLU A 342 -5.11 -27.03 -11.29
C GLU A 342 -5.11 -27.11 -9.75
N GLN A 343 -4.83 -28.26 -9.17
CA GLN A 343 -4.63 -28.40 -7.72
C GLN A 343 -3.28 -27.84 -7.23
N SER A 344 -2.41 -27.41 -8.14
CA SER A 344 -1.18 -26.67 -7.82
C SER A 344 -1.45 -25.17 -7.81
N PHE A 345 -1.23 -24.54 -6.66
CA PHE A 345 -1.40 -23.09 -6.46
C PHE A 345 -0.06 -22.37 -6.53
N ARG A 346 -0.09 -21.11 -6.94
CA ARG A 346 1.05 -20.19 -6.84
C ARG A 346 0.78 -19.23 -5.70
N ASP A 347 1.85 -18.82 -5.03
CA ASP A 347 1.77 -17.73 -4.05
C ASP A 347 1.45 -16.42 -4.78
N PRO A 348 0.65 -15.53 -4.17
CA PRO A 348 0.42 -14.20 -4.71
C PRO A 348 1.73 -13.41 -4.77
N ALA A 349 1.94 -12.69 -5.87
CA ALA A 349 3.02 -11.72 -6.02
C ALA A 349 2.92 -10.57 -5.01
N PHE A 350 1.70 -10.24 -4.56
CA PHE A 350 1.44 -9.20 -3.56
C PHE A 350 0.73 -9.80 -2.33
N PRO A 351 1.49 -10.39 -1.38
CA PRO A 351 0.95 -11.26 -0.33
C PRO A 351 0.38 -10.49 0.88
N PHE A 352 -0.40 -9.43 0.63
CA PHE A 352 -1.13 -8.72 1.68
C PHE A 352 -2.55 -9.30 1.79
N ALA A 353 -2.97 -9.62 3.02
CA ALA A 353 -4.24 -10.30 3.31
C ALA A 353 -5.46 -9.66 2.64
N ASN A 354 -5.52 -8.32 2.58
CA ASN A 354 -6.64 -7.54 2.06
C ASN A 354 -6.47 -7.10 0.58
N HIS A 355 -5.42 -7.54 -0.11
CA HIS A 355 -5.29 -7.33 -1.55
C HIS A 355 -6.13 -8.36 -2.32
N PRO A 356 -6.57 -8.07 -3.55
CA PRO A 356 -7.19 -9.06 -4.42
C PRO A 356 -6.31 -10.29 -4.61
N ARG A 357 -6.92 -11.48 -4.59
CA ARG A 357 -6.23 -12.71 -4.96
C ARG A 357 -5.97 -12.71 -6.46
N GLU A 358 -4.71 -12.55 -6.82
CA GLU A 358 -4.20 -12.76 -8.18
C GLU A 358 -3.50 -14.12 -8.33
N THR A 359 -2.83 -14.37 -9.47
CA THR A 359 -2.13 -15.64 -9.78
C THR A 359 -3.01 -16.88 -9.65
N VAL A 360 -4.31 -16.69 -9.87
CA VAL A 360 -5.35 -17.71 -9.82
C VAL A 360 -5.89 -18.00 -11.23
N SER A 361 -6.02 -19.28 -11.57
CA SER A 361 -6.60 -19.68 -12.85
C SER A 361 -8.12 -19.57 -12.84
N TRP A 362 -8.73 -19.54 -14.02
CA TRP A 362 -10.19 -19.55 -14.14
C TRP A 362 -10.78 -20.79 -13.46
N TYR A 363 -10.14 -21.94 -13.65
CA TYR A 363 -10.55 -23.20 -13.02
C TYR A 363 -10.52 -23.12 -11.49
N GLN A 364 -9.46 -22.56 -10.92
CA GLN A 364 -9.33 -22.39 -9.47
C GLN A 364 -10.39 -21.44 -8.91
N ALA A 365 -10.73 -20.38 -9.64
CA ALA A 365 -11.81 -19.47 -9.28
C ALA A 365 -13.19 -20.16 -9.31
N VAL A 366 -13.44 -21.05 -10.28
CA VAL A 366 -14.66 -21.87 -10.33
C VAL A 366 -14.74 -22.85 -9.16
N VAL A 367 -13.64 -23.53 -8.83
CA VAL A 367 -13.57 -24.45 -7.68
C VAL A 367 -13.85 -23.70 -6.38
N PHE A 368 -13.25 -22.52 -6.20
CA PHE A 368 -13.54 -21.65 -5.06
C PHE A 368 -15.03 -21.31 -4.96
N CYS A 369 -15.68 -20.98 -6.08
CA CYS A 369 -17.12 -20.69 -6.12
C CYS A 369 -17.98 -21.90 -5.71
N ARG A 370 -17.63 -23.10 -6.15
CA ARG A 370 -18.31 -24.36 -5.77
C ARG A 370 -18.21 -24.60 -4.27
N TRP A 371 -16.99 -24.51 -3.73
CA TRP A 371 -16.74 -24.62 -2.29
C TRP A 371 -17.50 -23.55 -1.50
N LEU A 372 -17.45 -22.29 -1.95
CA LEU A 372 -18.12 -21.19 -1.27
C LEU A 372 -19.66 -21.37 -1.26
N THR A 373 -20.23 -21.86 -2.36
CA THR A 373 -21.67 -22.18 -2.44
C THR A 373 -22.07 -23.24 -1.40
N ASP A 374 -21.26 -24.28 -1.21
CA ASP A 374 -21.48 -25.29 -0.18
C ASP A 374 -21.41 -24.69 1.23
N LYS A 375 -20.36 -23.93 1.54
CA LYS A 375 -20.18 -23.30 2.85
C LYS A 375 -21.29 -22.32 3.21
N PHE A 376 -21.93 -21.73 2.20
CA PHE A 376 -23.04 -20.81 2.38
C PHE A 376 -24.41 -21.45 2.17
N ARG A 377 -24.51 -22.75 1.84
CA ARG A 377 -25.76 -23.41 1.42
C ARG A 377 -26.94 -23.17 2.35
N SER A 378 -26.71 -23.16 3.67
CA SER A 378 -27.74 -22.92 4.69
C SER A 378 -28.15 -21.45 4.85
N ALA A 379 -27.30 -20.51 4.41
CA ALA A 379 -27.54 -19.07 4.43
C ALA A 379 -28.06 -18.52 3.09
N LEU A 380 -27.87 -19.28 2.01
CA LEU A 380 -28.33 -18.92 0.67
C LEU A 380 -29.83 -19.19 0.50
N PRO A 381 -30.55 -18.36 -0.27
CA PRO A 381 -31.91 -18.69 -0.69
C PRO A 381 -31.97 -20.06 -1.40
N PRO A 382 -33.09 -20.80 -1.32
CA PRO A 382 -33.26 -22.04 -2.06
C PRO A 382 -32.98 -21.85 -3.56
N GLY A 383 -32.15 -22.74 -4.12
CA GLY A 383 -31.73 -22.66 -5.52
C GLY A 383 -30.74 -21.54 -5.86
N ALA A 384 -30.28 -20.75 -4.87
CA ALA A 384 -29.20 -19.79 -5.11
C ALA A 384 -27.82 -20.46 -5.12
N GLU A 385 -26.92 -19.88 -5.92
CA GLU A 385 -25.54 -20.31 -6.13
C GLU A 385 -24.61 -19.10 -6.20
N ILE A 386 -23.37 -19.31 -5.77
CA ILE A 386 -22.28 -18.34 -5.89
C ILE A 386 -21.36 -18.82 -7.01
N THR A 387 -21.20 -18.01 -8.05
CA THR A 387 -20.39 -18.35 -9.24
C THR A 387 -19.51 -17.18 -9.68
N LEU A 388 -18.69 -17.38 -10.71
CA LEU A 388 -18.15 -16.25 -11.47
C LEU A 388 -19.29 -15.53 -12.19
N PRO A 389 -19.22 -14.19 -12.35
CA PRO A 389 -20.18 -13.46 -13.17
C PRO A 389 -20.04 -13.88 -14.62
N HIS A 390 -21.16 -13.95 -15.33
CA HIS A 390 -21.10 -13.89 -16.78
C HIS A 390 -20.60 -12.49 -17.19
N GLU A 391 -19.91 -12.41 -18.32
CA GLU A 391 -19.40 -11.15 -18.86
C GLU A 391 -20.46 -10.04 -19.00
N TYR A 392 -21.68 -10.36 -19.48
CA TYR A 392 -22.75 -9.38 -19.55
C TYR A 392 -23.25 -8.97 -18.16
N GLU A 393 -23.26 -9.86 -17.16
CA GLU A 393 -23.67 -9.52 -15.78
C GLU A 393 -22.67 -8.53 -15.17
N TRP A 394 -21.39 -8.76 -15.44
CA TRP A 394 -20.32 -7.87 -15.02
C TRP A 394 -20.48 -6.49 -15.68
N GLU A 395 -20.66 -6.44 -17.00
CA GLU A 395 -20.77 -5.18 -17.73
C GLU A 395 -22.03 -4.39 -17.34
N VAL A 396 -23.18 -5.04 -17.25
CA VAL A 396 -24.43 -4.41 -16.82
C VAL A 396 -24.24 -3.77 -15.46
N ALA A 397 -23.63 -4.47 -14.51
CA ALA A 397 -23.37 -3.91 -13.18
C ALA A 397 -22.37 -2.74 -13.24
N ALA A 398 -21.30 -2.84 -14.04
CA ALA A 398 -20.32 -1.76 -14.18
C ALA A 398 -20.89 -0.50 -14.85
N ARG A 399 -21.92 -0.64 -15.67
CA ARG A 399 -22.51 0.45 -16.47
C ARG A 399 -23.87 0.91 -15.92
N TRP A 400 -24.35 0.33 -14.82
CA TRP A 400 -25.66 0.62 -14.27
C TRP A 400 -25.71 2.06 -13.71
N PRO A 401 -26.86 2.77 -13.79
CA PRO A 401 -28.07 2.45 -14.56
C PRO A 401 -28.09 3.05 -15.97
N ASP A 402 -27.04 3.74 -16.38
CA ASP A 402 -27.08 4.76 -17.45
C ASP A 402 -26.15 4.47 -18.64
N GLY A 403 -25.46 3.34 -18.67
CA GLY A 403 -24.55 2.99 -19.77
C GLY A 403 -23.19 3.70 -19.66
N ARG A 404 -22.79 4.12 -18.46
CA ARG A 404 -21.57 4.89 -18.21
C ARG A 404 -20.27 4.26 -18.72
N ALA A 405 -19.31 5.10 -19.11
CA ALA A 405 -18.02 4.64 -19.63
C ALA A 405 -17.15 3.92 -18.57
N TYR A 406 -17.15 4.41 -17.34
CA TYR A 406 -16.47 3.84 -16.18
C TYR A 406 -17.50 3.60 -15.06
N PRO A 407 -17.23 2.69 -14.10
CA PRO A 407 -18.15 2.43 -12.98
C PRO A 407 -18.58 3.67 -12.17
N TRP A 408 -17.74 4.71 -12.18
CA TRP A 408 -17.96 5.99 -11.49
C TRP A 408 -18.42 7.14 -12.39
N GLY A 409 -18.64 6.90 -13.69
CA GLY A 409 -19.15 7.90 -14.63
C GLY A 409 -18.39 7.97 -15.96
N GLU A 410 -18.37 9.15 -16.59
CA GLU A 410 -17.89 9.29 -17.98
C GLU A 410 -16.39 9.55 -18.11
N THR A 411 -15.77 10.13 -17.09
CA THR A 411 -14.40 10.64 -17.16
C THR A 411 -13.47 9.83 -16.28
N PHE A 412 -12.32 9.45 -16.85
CA PHE A 412 -11.26 8.79 -16.10
C PHE A 412 -10.67 9.71 -15.04
N SER A 413 -10.31 9.14 -13.89
CA SER A 413 -9.55 9.81 -12.84
C SER A 413 -8.65 8.80 -12.12
N GLU A 414 -7.39 9.16 -11.90
CA GLU A 414 -6.44 8.37 -11.10
C GLU A 414 -6.88 8.21 -9.63
N ASN A 415 -7.80 9.07 -9.15
CA ASN A 415 -8.39 8.92 -7.82
C ASN A 415 -9.51 7.87 -7.76
N CYS A 416 -9.96 7.36 -8.90
CA CYS A 416 -11.05 6.39 -8.98
C CYS A 416 -10.59 4.95 -9.24
N ALA A 417 -9.37 4.72 -9.70
CA ALA A 417 -8.91 3.35 -9.98
C ALA A 417 -7.39 3.20 -9.85
N ASN A 418 -6.97 1.99 -9.48
CA ASN A 418 -5.57 1.59 -9.58
C ASN A 418 -5.27 1.13 -11.01
N THR A 419 -4.70 2.02 -11.82
CA THR A 419 -4.28 1.76 -13.20
C THR A 419 -2.84 2.21 -13.40
N GLN A 420 -2.28 1.95 -14.59
CA GLN A 420 -0.91 2.32 -14.94
C GLN A 420 -0.63 3.82 -14.72
N GLU A 421 -1.61 4.69 -14.98
CA GLU A 421 -1.52 6.14 -14.80
C GLU A 421 -1.18 6.54 -13.36
N GLY A 422 -1.71 5.80 -12.37
CA GLY A 422 -1.44 6.07 -10.94
C GLY A 422 -0.04 5.65 -10.46
N GLY A 423 0.70 4.88 -11.27
CA GLY A 423 2.12 4.57 -11.03
C GLY A 423 2.44 3.73 -9.80
N ILE A 424 1.46 3.06 -9.17
CA ILE A 424 1.69 2.22 -7.97
C ILE A 424 2.45 0.94 -8.30
N GLY A 425 2.21 0.37 -9.49
CA GLY A 425 2.97 -0.79 -9.99
C GLY A 425 2.68 -2.13 -9.30
N GLN A 426 1.58 -2.22 -8.55
CA GLN A 426 1.10 -3.43 -7.88
C GLN A 426 -0.39 -3.32 -7.53
N THR A 427 -1.00 -4.41 -7.06
CA THR A 427 -2.35 -4.35 -6.47
C THR A 427 -2.37 -3.49 -5.22
N THR A 428 -3.54 -2.98 -4.87
CA THR A 428 -3.81 -2.27 -3.62
C THR A 428 -4.87 -3.02 -2.82
N ALA A 429 -4.93 -2.78 -1.51
CA ALA A 429 -6.03 -3.28 -0.68
C ALA A 429 -7.38 -2.94 -1.32
N VAL A 430 -8.31 -3.89 -1.32
CA VAL A 430 -9.62 -3.68 -1.94
C VAL A 430 -10.33 -2.46 -1.34
N GLY A 431 -11.05 -1.70 -2.16
CA GLY A 431 -11.75 -0.48 -1.75
C GLY A 431 -10.84 0.71 -1.42
N SER A 432 -9.59 0.72 -1.88
CA SER A 432 -8.68 1.87 -1.69
C SER A 432 -9.04 3.09 -2.56
N TYR A 433 -10.03 2.97 -3.44
CA TYR A 433 -10.49 4.01 -4.37
C TYR A 433 -11.99 4.32 -4.17
N PRO A 434 -12.39 4.89 -3.03
CA PRO A 434 -13.80 5.14 -2.74
C PRO A 434 -14.46 6.13 -3.72
N ALA A 435 -13.69 7.01 -4.37
CA ALA A 435 -14.20 7.88 -5.44
C ALA A 435 -14.56 7.11 -6.73
N GLY A 436 -13.99 5.92 -6.92
CA GLY A 436 -14.32 5.01 -8.02
C GLY A 436 -15.40 3.99 -7.69
N ARG A 437 -15.94 4.02 -6.47
CA ARG A 437 -17.02 3.14 -6.05
C ARG A 437 -18.26 3.42 -6.90
N HIS A 438 -18.88 2.35 -7.38
CA HIS A 438 -20.20 2.45 -8.01
C HIS A 438 -21.22 2.90 -6.96
N ALA A 439 -21.71 4.13 -7.07
CA ALA A 439 -22.54 4.76 -6.04
C ALA A 439 -23.86 4.03 -5.78
N GLU A 440 -24.49 3.52 -6.83
CA GLU A 440 -25.79 2.87 -6.79
C GLU A 440 -25.72 1.40 -6.34
N LEU A 441 -24.66 0.68 -6.73
CA LEU A 441 -24.50 -0.74 -6.44
C LEU A 441 -23.55 -1.04 -5.28
N ASN A 442 -22.88 -0.02 -4.74
CA ASN A 442 -21.86 -0.17 -3.70
C ASN A 442 -20.79 -1.22 -4.08
N LEU A 443 -20.32 -1.17 -5.33
CA LEU A 443 -19.26 -2.05 -5.85
C LEU A 443 -17.95 -1.24 -5.95
N ASP A 444 -16.90 -1.75 -5.34
CA ASP A 444 -15.57 -1.17 -5.37
C ASP A 444 -14.69 -1.93 -6.38
N ASP A 445 -13.66 -1.26 -6.89
CA ASP A 445 -12.64 -1.83 -7.78
C ASP A 445 -13.21 -2.49 -9.05
N MET A 446 -14.36 -2.05 -9.55
CA MET A 446 -14.90 -2.49 -10.86
C MET A 446 -14.05 -1.96 -12.03
N GLY A 447 -13.17 -0.98 -11.77
CA GLY A 447 -12.17 -0.49 -12.72
C GLY A 447 -10.78 -0.49 -12.09
N GLY A 448 -9.81 -1.13 -12.72
CA GLY A 448 -8.43 -1.25 -12.23
C GLY A 448 -8.23 -2.33 -11.17
N ASN A 449 -7.11 -2.24 -10.46
CA ASN A 449 -6.62 -3.22 -9.48
C ASN A 449 -6.30 -4.60 -10.09
N VAL A 450 -7.30 -5.41 -10.46
CA VAL A 450 -7.10 -6.69 -11.16
C VAL A 450 -8.14 -6.90 -12.25
N TRP A 451 -7.73 -7.54 -13.35
CA TRP A 451 -8.66 -8.12 -14.31
C TRP A 451 -9.46 -9.21 -13.61
N GLU A 452 -10.74 -9.34 -13.96
CA GLU A 452 -11.62 -10.29 -13.30
C GLU A 452 -12.12 -11.37 -14.24
N TRP A 453 -11.89 -12.63 -13.85
CA TRP A 453 -12.42 -13.79 -14.55
C TRP A 453 -13.94 -13.75 -14.66
N CYS A 454 -14.44 -13.83 -15.89
CA CYS A 454 -15.84 -14.10 -16.18
C CYS A 454 -16.06 -15.60 -16.46
N GLN A 455 -17.29 -16.05 -16.28
CA GLN A 455 -17.65 -17.46 -16.44
C GLN A 455 -17.49 -17.92 -17.91
N ASN A 456 -17.90 -17.10 -18.88
CA ASN A 456 -18.01 -17.49 -20.28
C ASN A 456 -16.69 -17.40 -21.08
N PRO A 457 -16.54 -18.21 -22.14
CA PRO A 457 -15.56 -17.95 -23.19
C PRO A 457 -15.80 -16.59 -23.84
N ILE A 458 -14.73 -15.89 -24.23
CA ILE A 458 -14.85 -14.55 -24.81
C ILE A 458 -15.65 -14.55 -26.12
N GLU A 459 -15.56 -15.61 -26.93
CA GLU A 459 -16.29 -15.71 -28.20
C GLU A 459 -17.78 -16.07 -28.02
N LYS A 460 -18.20 -16.40 -26.79
CA LYS A 460 -19.55 -16.91 -26.48
C LYS A 460 -20.28 -15.98 -25.50
N SER A 461 -20.23 -14.67 -25.74
CA SER A 461 -20.81 -13.66 -24.84
C SER A 461 -22.34 -13.70 -24.74
N GLU A 462 -23.02 -14.33 -25.70
CA GLU A 462 -24.48 -14.47 -25.73
C GLU A 462 -24.96 -15.84 -25.19
N GLU A 463 -24.05 -16.81 -25.01
CA GLU A 463 -24.39 -18.16 -24.55
C GLU A 463 -24.42 -18.25 -23.02
N ARG A 464 -25.53 -18.71 -22.45
CA ARG A 464 -25.71 -18.78 -20.99
C ARG A 464 -25.09 -20.01 -20.34
N GLU A 465 -24.90 -21.07 -21.11
CA GLU A 465 -24.36 -22.34 -20.64
C GLU A 465 -23.19 -22.75 -21.53
N PHE A 466 -22.14 -23.27 -20.92
CA PHE A 466 -20.97 -23.79 -21.61
C PHE A 466 -20.33 -24.86 -20.75
N ASP A 467 -19.63 -25.77 -21.42
CA ASP A 467 -18.96 -26.87 -20.75
C ASP A 467 -17.71 -26.37 -19.99
N ILE A 468 -17.52 -26.88 -18.78
CA ILE A 468 -16.31 -26.62 -17.98
C ILE A 468 -15.06 -27.18 -18.67
N ILE A 469 -15.21 -28.23 -19.49
CA ILE A 469 -14.10 -28.82 -20.24
C ILE A 469 -13.69 -27.98 -21.46
N ASP A 470 -14.46 -26.94 -21.82
CA ASP A 470 -14.10 -26.01 -22.90
C ASP A 470 -12.83 -25.24 -22.51
N THR A 471 -11.77 -25.43 -23.28
CA THR A 471 -10.45 -24.83 -23.03
C THR A 471 -10.29 -23.47 -23.73
N SER A 472 -11.35 -22.94 -24.34
CA SER A 472 -11.33 -21.61 -24.98
C SER A 472 -11.00 -20.51 -23.97
N SER A 473 -10.35 -19.45 -24.46
CA SER A 473 -10.02 -18.29 -23.63
C SER A 473 -11.27 -17.69 -22.97
N ARG A 474 -11.15 -17.39 -21.69
CA ARG A 474 -12.25 -16.86 -20.86
C ARG A 474 -12.20 -15.35 -20.85
N ALA A 475 -13.38 -14.72 -20.83
CA ALA A 475 -13.47 -13.28 -20.79
C ALA A 475 -12.91 -12.72 -19.47
N LEU A 476 -12.27 -11.55 -19.57
CA LEU A 476 -11.73 -10.75 -18.48
C LEU A 476 -12.28 -9.32 -18.58
N ARG A 477 -12.64 -8.75 -17.43
CA ARG A 477 -13.20 -7.40 -17.33
C ARG A 477 -12.50 -6.53 -16.28
N GLY A 478 -12.69 -5.22 -16.37
CA GLY A 478 -12.30 -4.24 -15.34
C GLY A 478 -10.94 -3.55 -15.51
N GLY A 479 -10.00 -4.11 -16.28
CA GLY A 479 -8.63 -3.60 -16.28
C GLY A 479 -7.86 -4.01 -15.03
N SER A 480 -6.61 -3.59 -14.89
CA SER A 480 -5.76 -3.94 -13.75
C SER A 480 -4.77 -2.82 -13.40
N TRP A 481 -4.02 -2.99 -12.32
CA TRP A 481 -2.97 -2.05 -11.89
C TRP A 481 -1.91 -1.76 -12.98
N GLY A 482 -1.68 -2.72 -13.88
CA GLY A 482 -0.73 -2.59 -14.99
C GLY A 482 -1.37 -2.15 -16.32
N ALA A 483 -2.70 -2.02 -16.37
CA ALA A 483 -3.43 -1.63 -17.57
C ALA A 483 -3.72 -0.12 -17.57
N ASN A 484 -3.86 0.46 -18.76
CA ASN A 484 -4.20 1.87 -18.92
C ASN A 484 -5.70 2.16 -18.72
N ASN A 485 -6.05 3.43 -18.70
CA ASN A 485 -7.42 3.93 -18.53
C ASN A 485 -8.41 3.37 -19.57
N ILE A 486 -8.01 3.16 -20.82
CA ILE A 486 -8.89 2.58 -21.86
C ILE A 486 -9.31 1.16 -21.48
N SER A 487 -8.39 0.40 -20.89
CA SER A 487 -8.65 -0.98 -20.44
C SER A 487 -9.55 -1.04 -19.20
N ALA A 488 -9.61 0.05 -18.41
CA ALA A 488 -10.47 0.19 -17.24
C ALA A 488 -11.91 0.63 -17.57
N ARG A 489 -12.23 0.88 -18.85
CA ARG A 489 -13.61 1.18 -19.27
C ARG A 489 -14.49 -0.03 -19.08
N ALA A 490 -15.72 0.20 -18.64
CA ALA A 490 -16.66 -0.85 -18.27
C ALA A 490 -16.99 -1.82 -19.44
N ALA A 491 -16.98 -1.35 -20.68
CA ALA A 491 -17.23 -2.16 -21.86
C ALA A 491 -15.96 -2.83 -22.45
N TYR A 492 -14.76 -2.57 -21.92
CA TYR A 492 -13.53 -3.16 -22.44
C TYR A 492 -13.44 -4.64 -22.08
N ARG A 493 -12.93 -5.45 -23.02
CA ARG A 493 -12.82 -6.90 -22.90
C ARG A 493 -11.37 -7.32 -23.10
N ALA A 494 -10.90 -8.18 -22.22
CA ALA A 494 -9.68 -8.95 -22.39
C ALA A 494 -10.00 -10.44 -22.30
N ASN A 495 -9.02 -11.28 -22.56
CA ASN A 495 -9.13 -12.72 -22.33
C ASN A 495 -7.77 -13.32 -22.02
N TYR A 496 -7.80 -14.44 -21.34
CA TYR A 496 -6.67 -15.36 -21.21
C TYR A 496 -7.15 -16.80 -21.29
N ALA A 497 -6.20 -17.71 -21.54
CA ALA A 497 -6.44 -19.14 -21.42
C ALA A 497 -6.90 -19.48 -19.99
N PRO A 498 -7.81 -20.45 -19.81
CA PRO A 498 -8.41 -20.74 -18.51
C PRO A 498 -7.41 -21.29 -17.47
N ASP A 499 -6.23 -21.76 -17.89
CA ASP A 499 -5.13 -22.22 -17.04
C ASP A 499 -4.06 -21.12 -16.75
N SER A 500 -4.20 -19.93 -17.33
CA SER A 500 -3.30 -18.79 -17.05
C SER A 500 -3.41 -18.33 -15.61
N ARG A 501 -2.27 -17.98 -15.00
CA ARG A 501 -2.14 -17.49 -13.62
C ARG A 501 -1.27 -16.24 -13.60
N ASP A 502 -1.85 -15.13 -14.03
CA ASP A 502 -1.16 -13.85 -14.19
C ASP A 502 -1.28 -12.98 -12.93
N VAL A 503 -0.26 -12.16 -12.66
CA VAL A 503 -0.17 -11.28 -11.47
C VAL A 503 -1.13 -10.08 -11.51
N SER A 504 -1.82 -9.90 -12.64
CA SER A 504 -2.81 -8.85 -12.84
C SER A 504 -4.24 -9.40 -12.92
N VAL A 505 -4.47 -10.69 -12.72
CA VAL A 505 -5.77 -11.35 -12.90
C VAL A 505 -6.23 -12.01 -11.60
N GLY A 506 -7.39 -11.58 -11.12
CA GLY A 506 -8.13 -12.16 -10.01
C GLY A 506 -9.59 -12.44 -10.42
N PHE A 507 -10.51 -12.34 -9.47
CA PHE A 507 -11.93 -12.52 -9.73
C PHE A 507 -12.80 -11.94 -8.63
N ARG A 508 -14.08 -11.70 -8.96
CA ARG A 508 -15.16 -11.47 -8.00
C ARG A 508 -16.25 -12.52 -8.20
N VAL A 509 -17.17 -12.61 -7.25
CA VAL A 509 -18.25 -13.61 -7.30
C VAL A 509 -19.62 -12.94 -7.50
N VAL A 510 -20.53 -13.67 -8.12
CA VAL A 510 -21.93 -13.30 -8.28
C VAL A 510 -22.81 -14.27 -7.50
N LEU A 511 -23.83 -13.76 -6.82
CA LEU A 511 -24.92 -14.53 -6.24
C LEU A 511 -26.13 -14.42 -7.17
N ARG A 512 -26.57 -15.56 -7.69
CA ARG A 512 -27.78 -15.66 -8.53
C ARG A 512 -28.69 -16.78 -8.05
N ARG A 513 -29.98 -16.68 -8.35
CA ARG A 513 -30.95 -17.76 -8.14
C ARG A 513 -31.11 -18.57 -9.42
N SER A 514 -30.86 -19.87 -9.37
CA SER A 514 -31.13 -20.79 -10.47
C SER A 514 -32.63 -20.76 -10.83
N PRO A 515 -33.00 -20.96 -12.11
CA PRO A 515 -34.39 -21.13 -12.51
C PRO A 515 -35.05 -22.25 -11.71
N SER A 516 -36.18 -21.97 -11.09
CA SER A 516 -37.03 -22.98 -10.45
C SER A 516 -37.43 -24.00 -11.51
N HIS A 517 -37.12 -25.28 -11.32
CA HIS A 517 -37.48 -26.37 -12.25
C HIS A 517 -39.01 -26.58 -12.43
N ASN A 518 -39.85 -25.72 -11.83
CA ASN A 518 -41.32 -25.80 -11.80
C ASN A 518 -42.03 -24.61 -12.44
N GLU A 519 -41.33 -23.73 -13.19
CA GLU A 519 -41.96 -22.61 -13.90
C GLU A 519 -41.65 -22.65 -15.41
N ARG A 520 -41.95 -23.77 -16.07
CA ARG A 520 -42.06 -23.86 -17.53
C ARG A 520 -43.43 -24.35 -17.94
#